data_AF-A0AA37SVQ0-F1
#
_entry.id   AF-A0AA37SVQ0-F1
#
_cell.length_a   1.000
_cell.length_b   1.000
_cell.length_c   1.000
_cell.angle_alpha   90.00
_cell.angle_beta   90.00
_cell.angle_gamma   90.00
#
_symmetry.space_group_name_H-M   'P 1'
#
loop_
_entity.id
_entity.type
_entity.pdbx_description
1 polymer ?
#
loop_
_entity_poly.entity_id
_entity_poly.type
_entity_poly.pdbx_seq_one_letter_code
_entity_poly.pdbx_strand_id
1 'polypeptide(L)'
;MKYAYLFLCLFIVSCGIEELIIPSDARQQYEKSLTDLERTYWNNVSQVALKDSIVIDLPYKESIIQDSSSSISAGYILSLQQGKILQVSLGSISILMDVFFIETDTAQTLKSVYSPRYLSDQYDVEIEKSGRYFIRVQSKLKTDTNFEITFNTKPVFTFPVAGGKNADIGSFWGDPRDGGKRKHKGIDIFAKKGTPLVAVSDARVSTVRNRGLGGKQIWLHDAKRKLNIYYAHLDSQYVNQGQAVFRGDTIGTVGNTGNARTTPPHLHFGIYKSFSGAINPLDFVKVATLKFTEPTAPSLVAGSIKEISNVKANFRASPHSKNSIVQVLQKGDQIKIIGVSGDWYHVRTVEGTAGYLHKSLINKVT
;
A
#
# COMPACT_ATOMS: atom_id res chain seq x y z
N MET A 1 60.95 -11.68 48.52
CA MET A 1 59.77 -12.53 48.21
C MET A 1 59.14 -11.95 46.94
N LYS A 2 59.62 -12.31 45.73
CA LYS A 2 59.17 -13.43 44.87
C LYS A 2 57.64 -13.58 44.81
N TYR A 3 57.02 -13.04 43.76
CA TYR A 3 55.94 -13.70 43.02
C TYR A 3 56.01 -13.27 41.55
N ALA A 4 56.34 -14.24 40.70
CA ALA A 4 56.28 -14.15 39.26
C ALA A 4 54.83 -14.43 38.83
N TYR A 5 54.21 -13.54 38.05
CA TYR A 5 52.96 -13.84 37.38
C TYR A 5 53.24 -14.26 35.94
N LEU A 6 53.04 -15.56 35.73
CA LEU A 6 53.07 -16.25 34.45
C LEU A 6 51.89 -15.76 33.60
N PHE A 7 52.15 -14.96 32.56
CA PHE A 7 51.15 -14.63 31.54
C PHE A 7 50.96 -15.85 30.63
N LEU A 8 49.92 -16.64 30.90
CA LEU A 8 49.47 -17.71 30.01
C LEU A 8 48.65 -17.08 28.88
N CYS A 9 49.18 -17.13 27.66
CA CYS A 9 48.44 -16.83 26.44
C CYS A 9 47.33 -17.87 26.24
N LEU A 10 46.07 -17.42 26.19
CA LEU A 10 44.98 -18.19 25.60
C LEU A 10 44.66 -17.57 24.24
N PHE A 11 45.24 -18.14 23.17
CA PHE A 11 44.79 -17.90 21.81
C PHE A 11 43.46 -18.63 21.63
N ILE A 12 42.34 -17.90 21.77
CA ILE A 12 41.05 -18.41 21.34
C ILE A 12 40.99 -18.23 19.82
N VAL A 13 41.31 -19.30 19.10
CA VAL A 13 40.98 -19.43 17.68
C VAL A 13 39.45 -19.49 17.60
N SER A 14 38.82 -18.35 17.34
CA SER A 14 37.40 -18.30 17.02
C SER A 14 37.21 -18.99 15.67
N CYS A 15 36.81 -20.27 15.74
CA CYS A 15 36.26 -21.02 14.63
C CYS A 15 35.14 -20.19 13.99
N GLY A 16 35.21 -20.02 12.66
CA GLY A 16 34.25 -19.25 11.90
C GLY A 16 32.85 -19.78 12.14
N ILE A 17 32.01 -18.96 12.77
CA ILE A 17 30.57 -19.17 12.76
C ILE A 17 30.19 -18.88 11.31
N GLU A 18 29.93 -19.94 10.54
CA GLU A 18 29.27 -19.84 9.24
C GLU A 18 28.08 -18.89 9.43
N GLU A 19 28.09 -17.80 8.67
CA GLU A 19 26.98 -16.88 8.58
C GLU A 19 25.72 -17.70 8.34
N LEU A 20 24.89 -17.77 9.36
CA LEU A 20 23.55 -18.34 9.34
C LEU A 20 22.87 -17.81 8.07
N ILE A 21 22.75 -18.66 7.04
CA ILE A 21 22.28 -18.26 5.71
C ILE A 21 20.91 -17.60 5.88
N ILE A 22 20.90 -16.26 5.86
CA ILE A 22 19.67 -15.48 5.87
C ILE A 22 18.98 -15.86 4.56
N PRO A 23 17.72 -16.35 4.58
CA PRO A 23 17.03 -16.59 3.33
C PRO A 23 16.94 -15.28 2.57
N SER A 24 17.62 -15.25 1.43
CA SER A 24 17.50 -14.26 0.39
C SER A 24 16.01 -14.15 0.03
N ASP A 25 15.49 -12.95 -0.28
CA ASP A 25 14.07 -12.79 -0.66
C ASP A 25 13.69 -13.69 -1.86
N ALA A 26 12.39 -13.87 -2.12
CA ALA A 26 11.89 -14.76 -3.17
C ALA A 26 12.49 -14.45 -4.55
N ARG A 27 12.81 -13.16 -4.80
CA ARG A 27 13.47 -12.71 -6.02
C ARG A 27 14.92 -13.19 -6.07
N GLN A 28 15.70 -12.97 -5.01
CA GLN A 28 17.09 -13.41 -4.95
C GLN A 28 17.21 -14.94 -4.98
N GLN A 29 16.27 -15.67 -4.35
CA GLN A 29 16.22 -17.14 -4.45
C GLN A 29 15.98 -17.58 -5.89
N TYR A 30 15.03 -16.94 -6.58
CA TYR A 30 14.78 -17.23 -7.98
C TYR A 30 15.99 -16.91 -8.85
N GLU A 31 16.61 -15.74 -8.64
CA GLU A 31 17.79 -15.33 -9.37
C GLU A 31 18.93 -16.35 -9.24
N LYS A 32 19.18 -16.88 -8.03
CA LYS A 32 20.17 -17.95 -7.79
C LYS A 32 19.89 -19.23 -8.59
N SER A 33 18.63 -19.53 -8.89
CA SER A 33 18.26 -20.72 -9.66
C SER A 33 18.51 -20.61 -11.17
N LEU A 34 18.82 -19.40 -11.67
CA LEU A 34 19.05 -19.14 -13.09
C LEU A 34 20.49 -19.42 -13.52
N THR A 35 20.66 -19.89 -14.76
CA THR A 35 21.97 -19.85 -15.43
C THR A 35 22.46 -18.41 -15.60
N ASP A 36 23.76 -18.20 -15.83
CA ASP A 36 24.32 -16.84 -15.99
C ASP A 36 23.66 -16.07 -17.14
N LEU A 37 23.43 -16.71 -18.28
CA LEU A 37 22.77 -16.09 -19.43
C LEU A 37 21.32 -15.70 -19.10
N GLU A 38 20.56 -16.59 -18.47
CA GLU A 38 19.19 -16.33 -18.04
C GLU A 38 19.13 -15.22 -17.00
N ARG A 39 20.04 -15.22 -16.03
CA ARG A 39 20.15 -14.20 -14.98
C ARG A 39 20.43 -12.83 -15.58
N THR A 40 21.38 -12.73 -16.50
CA THR A 40 21.69 -11.48 -17.20
C THR A 40 20.47 -10.96 -17.97
N TYR A 41 19.82 -11.83 -18.76
CA TYR A 41 18.60 -11.46 -19.48
C TYR A 41 17.50 -10.98 -18.53
N TRP A 42 17.21 -11.76 -17.49
CA TRP A 42 16.13 -11.48 -16.54
C TRP A 42 16.38 -10.18 -15.74
N ASN A 43 17.62 -9.92 -15.36
CA ASN A 43 18.00 -8.67 -14.70
C ASN A 43 17.92 -7.47 -15.66
N ASN A 44 18.29 -7.62 -16.93
CA ASN A 44 18.15 -6.54 -17.91
C ASN A 44 16.69 -6.14 -18.12
N VAL A 45 15.78 -7.12 -18.26
CA VAL A 45 14.33 -6.87 -18.34
C VAL A 45 13.83 -6.10 -17.11
N SER A 46 14.35 -6.45 -15.92
CA SER A 46 14.04 -5.77 -14.68
C SER A 46 14.53 -4.32 -14.63
N GLN A 47 15.75 -4.05 -15.08
CA GLN A 47 16.34 -2.70 -15.09
C GLN A 47 15.60 -1.76 -16.04
N VAL A 48 15.08 -2.28 -17.15
CA VAL A 48 14.20 -1.51 -18.04
C VAL A 48 12.93 -1.11 -17.30
N ALA A 49 12.27 -2.02 -16.60
CA ALA A 49 11.05 -1.71 -15.85
C ALA A 49 11.29 -0.71 -14.70
N LEU A 50 12.45 -0.71 -14.05
CA LEU A 50 12.76 0.30 -13.02
C LEU A 50 12.86 1.73 -13.57
N LYS A 51 13.17 1.88 -14.86
CA LYS A 51 13.25 3.17 -15.55
C LYS A 51 11.95 3.54 -16.27
N ASP A 52 11.09 2.55 -16.50
CA ASP A 52 9.84 2.70 -17.24
C ASP A 52 8.64 2.28 -16.39
N SER A 53 7.85 3.29 -16.00
CA SER A 53 6.72 3.08 -15.12
C SER A 53 5.55 3.96 -15.47
N ILE A 54 4.37 3.45 -15.11
CA ILE A 54 3.10 4.11 -15.31
C ILE A 54 2.53 4.58 -13.98
N VAL A 55 1.89 5.75 -13.98
CA VAL A 55 1.16 6.22 -12.80
C VAL A 55 -0.23 5.62 -12.83
N ILE A 56 -0.61 4.94 -11.74
CA ILE A 56 -1.91 4.29 -11.59
C ILE A 56 -2.69 4.89 -10.43
N ASP A 57 -4.01 4.99 -10.63
CA ASP A 57 -4.97 5.29 -9.58
C ASP A 57 -5.54 3.99 -9.02
N LEU A 58 -5.89 3.98 -7.73
CA LEU A 58 -6.46 2.82 -7.06
C LEU A 58 -8.01 2.88 -7.06
N PRO A 59 -8.70 1.73 -7.24
CA PRO A 59 -8.14 0.40 -7.40
C PRO A 59 -7.68 0.21 -8.85
N TYR A 60 -6.67 -0.62 -9.05
CA TYR A 60 -6.12 -0.90 -10.37
C TYR A 60 -6.15 -2.39 -10.66
N LYS A 61 -6.50 -2.74 -11.90
CA LYS A 61 -6.50 -4.12 -12.39
C LYS A 61 -5.90 -4.15 -13.78
N GLU A 62 -5.04 -5.14 -14.03
CA GLU A 62 -4.42 -5.39 -15.32
C GLU A 62 -4.32 -6.89 -15.59
N SER A 63 -4.81 -7.30 -16.76
CA SER A 63 -4.67 -8.67 -17.24
C SER A 63 -3.50 -8.75 -18.22
N ILE A 64 -2.66 -9.76 -18.03
CA ILE A 64 -1.48 -9.99 -18.85
C ILE A 64 -1.48 -11.43 -19.34
N ILE A 65 -1.37 -11.60 -20.65
CA ILE A 65 -1.18 -12.90 -21.30
C ILE A 65 0.30 -12.99 -21.67
N GLN A 66 1.04 -13.91 -21.06
CA GLN A 66 2.46 -14.10 -21.35
C GLN A 66 2.70 -15.41 -22.10
N ASP A 67 3.51 -15.33 -23.15
CA ASP A 67 4.10 -16.51 -23.82
C ASP A 67 5.44 -16.89 -23.17
N SER A 68 5.69 -18.19 -23.04
CA SER A 68 6.86 -18.85 -22.43
C SER A 68 8.20 -18.40 -22.99
N SER A 69 8.23 -17.85 -24.21
CA SER A 69 9.43 -17.35 -24.85
C SER A 69 9.99 -16.05 -24.24
N SER A 70 9.27 -15.40 -23.32
CA SER A 70 9.66 -14.09 -22.77
C SER A 70 9.53 -13.99 -21.24
N SER A 71 10.18 -13.00 -20.62
CA SER A 71 9.86 -12.52 -19.27
C SER A 71 9.22 -11.16 -19.37
N ILE A 72 8.16 -10.92 -18.59
CA ILE A 72 7.61 -9.58 -18.45
C ILE A 72 8.16 -8.90 -17.21
N SER A 73 8.38 -7.59 -17.29
CA SER A 73 8.54 -6.75 -16.11
C SER A 73 7.86 -5.41 -16.34
N ALA A 74 7.12 -4.96 -15.33
CA ALA A 74 6.34 -3.73 -15.34
C ALA A 74 6.59 -2.93 -14.05
N GLY A 75 6.66 -1.61 -14.19
CA GLY A 75 6.79 -0.66 -13.10
C GLY A 75 5.49 0.14 -12.92
N TYR A 76 5.03 0.27 -11.69
CA TYR A 76 3.83 1.03 -11.33
C TYR A 76 4.17 2.08 -10.29
N ILE A 77 3.77 3.32 -10.50
CA ILE A 77 3.84 4.37 -9.48
C ILE A 77 2.44 4.67 -8.97
N LEU A 78 2.30 4.69 -7.65
CA LEU A 78 1.04 4.99 -6.97
C LEU A 78 1.29 5.90 -5.76
N SER A 79 0.29 6.69 -5.41
CA SER A 79 0.32 7.51 -4.19
C SER A 79 -0.39 6.77 -3.06
N LEU A 80 0.32 6.50 -1.97
CA LEU A 80 -0.20 5.79 -0.81
C LEU A 80 -0.16 6.67 0.44
N GLN A 81 -1.15 6.48 1.30
CA GLN A 81 -1.25 7.18 2.58
C GLN A 81 -0.85 6.24 3.72
N GLN A 82 -0.15 6.79 4.71
CA GLN A 82 0.07 6.11 5.97
C GLN A 82 -1.27 5.67 6.58
N GLY A 83 -1.28 4.48 7.18
CA GLY A 83 -2.49 3.92 7.79
C GLY A 83 -3.34 3.10 6.83
N LYS A 84 -2.86 2.91 5.59
CA LYS A 84 -3.40 1.94 4.64
C LYS A 84 -2.54 0.67 4.59
N ILE A 85 -3.18 -0.41 4.19
CA ILE A 85 -2.53 -1.62 3.69
C ILE A 85 -2.78 -1.65 2.19
N LEU A 86 -1.71 -1.69 1.40
CA LEU A 86 -1.76 -2.00 -0.02
C LEU A 86 -1.98 -3.51 -0.16
N GLN A 87 -3.07 -3.89 -0.82
CA GLN A 87 -3.40 -5.26 -1.15
C GLN A 87 -3.05 -5.52 -2.61
N VAL A 88 -2.21 -6.52 -2.85
CA VAL A 88 -1.75 -6.89 -4.18
C VAL A 88 -2.12 -8.34 -4.47
N SER A 89 -2.89 -8.56 -5.53
CA SER A 89 -3.04 -9.88 -6.15
C SER A 89 -2.16 -9.92 -7.39
N LEU A 90 -1.31 -10.93 -7.54
CA LEU A 90 -0.51 -11.15 -8.75
C LEU A 90 -1.10 -12.22 -9.67
N GLY A 91 -2.08 -12.99 -9.19
CA GLY A 91 -2.75 -14.05 -9.96
C GLY A 91 -1.90 -15.29 -10.24
N SER A 92 -0.60 -15.28 -9.92
CA SER A 92 0.29 -16.44 -10.06
C SER A 92 1.53 -16.30 -9.17
N ILE A 93 1.98 -17.42 -8.59
CA ILE A 93 3.24 -17.52 -7.83
C ILE A 93 4.51 -17.47 -8.71
N SER A 94 4.33 -17.48 -10.03
CA SER A 94 5.40 -17.25 -11.00
C SER A 94 5.73 -15.76 -11.15
N ILE A 95 5.00 -14.89 -10.45
CA ILE A 95 5.17 -13.46 -10.50
C ILE A 95 5.82 -13.00 -9.19
N LEU A 96 6.89 -12.22 -9.33
CA LEU A 96 7.65 -11.63 -8.26
C LEU A 96 7.30 -10.14 -8.18
N MET A 97 7.22 -9.63 -6.95
CA MET A 97 6.92 -8.22 -6.68
C MET A 97 7.98 -7.63 -5.78
N ASP A 98 8.37 -6.38 -6.05
CA ASP A 98 9.14 -5.56 -5.12
C ASP A 98 8.44 -4.21 -4.96
N VAL A 99 8.45 -3.65 -3.75
CA VAL A 99 7.88 -2.34 -3.46
C VAL A 99 8.98 -1.43 -2.93
N PHE A 100 9.04 -0.23 -3.50
CA PHE A 100 9.98 0.81 -3.15
C PHE A 100 9.23 2.08 -2.76
N PHE A 101 9.73 2.79 -1.75
CA PHE A 101 9.34 4.17 -1.49
C PHE A 101 10.18 5.10 -2.37
N ILE A 102 9.53 6.05 -3.05
CA ILE A 102 10.23 7.06 -3.84
C ILE A 102 10.55 8.23 -2.90
N GLU A 103 11.83 8.42 -2.58
CA GLU A 103 12.25 9.54 -1.75
C GLU A 103 11.98 10.88 -2.45
N THR A 104 11.75 11.92 -1.64
CA THR A 104 11.48 13.28 -2.13
C THR A 104 12.74 14.06 -2.46
N ASP A 105 13.87 13.36 -2.66
CA ASP A 105 15.12 13.98 -3.08
C ASP A 105 15.06 14.35 -4.58
N THR A 106 16.02 15.15 -5.03
CA THR A 106 16.09 15.58 -6.43
C THR A 106 16.30 14.41 -7.40
N ALA A 107 16.89 13.31 -6.92
CA ALA A 107 17.16 12.11 -7.68
C ALA A 107 15.97 11.12 -7.73
N GLN A 108 14.93 11.32 -6.93
CA GLN A 108 13.80 10.39 -6.73
C GLN A 108 14.26 8.96 -6.42
N THR A 109 15.18 8.82 -5.47
CA THR A 109 15.81 7.54 -5.14
C THR A 109 14.78 6.49 -4.70
N LEU A 110 14.87 5.28 -5.25
CA LEU A 110 14.03 4.14 -4.87
C LEU A 110 14.60 3.43 -3.63
N LYS A 111 13.91 3.54 -2.51
CA LYS A 111 14.25 2.84 -1.28
C LYS A 111 13.40 1.58 -1.14
N SER A 112 14.00 0.39 -1.14
CA SER A 112 13.25 -0.85 -0.92
C SER A 112 12.53 -0.81 0.43
N VAL A 113 11.23 -1.09 0.41
CA VAL A 113 10.38 -1.17 1.60
C VAL A 113 9.78 -2.55 1.80
N TYR A 114 9.63 -3.33 0.72
CA TYR A 114 9.08 -4.68 0.79
C TYR A 114 9.55 -5.53 -0.39
N SER A 115 10.11 -6.69 -0.07
CA SER A 115 10.36 -7.79 -1.00
C SER A 115 9.86 -9.08 -0.33
N PRO A 116 8.97 -9.85 -0.98
CA PRO A 116 8.44 -11.09 -0.42
C PRO A 116 9.55 -12.06 -0.06
N ARG A 117 9.50 -12.64 1.13
CA ARG A 117 10.40 -13.74 1.52
C ARG A 117 10.01 -15.07 0.88
N TYR A 118 8.72 -15.25 0.61
CA TYR A 118 8.13 -16.45 0.03
C TYR A 118 7.19 -16.06 -1.11
N LEU A 119 6.99 -17.00 -2.04
CA LEU A 119 6.07 -16.82 -3.14
C LEU A 119 4.63 -16.96 -2.65
N SER A 120 3.81 -15.99 -3.04
CA SER A 120 2.37 -15.95 -2.88
C SER A 120 1.78 -15.24 -4.10
N ASP A 121 0.52 -15.48 -4.40
CA ASP A 121 -0.23 -14.69 -5.36
C ASP A 121 -0.97 -13.51 -4.71
N GLN A 122 -0.99 -13.43 -3.37
CA GLN A 122 -1.60 -12.35 -2.59
C GLN A 122 -0.61 -11.76 -1.57
N TYR A 123 -0.57 -10.43 -1.46
CA TYR A 123 0.27 -9.70 -0.53
C TYR A 123 -0.47 -8.54 0.12
N ASP A 124 -0.27 -8.36 1.43
CA ASP A 124 -0.69 -7.18 2.18
C ASP A 124 0.56 -6.43 2.65
N VAL A 125 0.76 -5.20 2.14
CA VAL A 125 1.90 -4.34 2.47
C VAL A 125 1.40 -3.13 3.28
N GLU A 126 1.78 -3.07 4.55
CA GLU A 126 1.41 -1.96 5.43
C GLU A 126 2.20 -0.69 5.08
N ILE A 127 1.49 0.43 4.93
CA ILE A 127 2.09 1.71 4.51
C ILE A 127 2.42 2.55 5.74
N GLU A 128 3.72 2.65 6.03
CA GLU A 128 4.24 3.37 7.20
C GLU A 128 4.44 4.87 6.95
N LYS A 129 4.65 5.29 5.70
CA LYS A 129 4.92 6.68 5.31
C LYS A 129 4.02 7.07 4.13
N SER A 130 3.32 8.19 4.24
CA SER A 130 2.59 8.75 3.09
C SER A 130 3.59 9.20 2.01
N GLY A 131 3.31 8.90 0.75
CA GLY A 131 4.13 9.32 -0.38
C GLY A 131 3.90 8.50 -1.65
N ARG A 132 4.82 8.62 -2.60
CA ARG A 132 4.79 7.84 -3.84
C ARG A 132 5.57 6.54 -3.64
N TYR A 133 5.00 5.46 -4.14
CA TYR A 133 5.59 4.14 -4.13
C TYR A 133 5.75 3.64 -5.55
N PHE A 134 6.86 2.96 -5.81
CA PHE A 134 7.12 2.23 -7.03
C PHE A 134 6.92 0.74 -6.74
N ILE A 135 6.13 0.06 -7.54
CA ILE A 135 5.97 -1.38 -7.50
C ILE A 135 6.56 -1.95 -8.78
N ARG A 136 7.55 -2.82 -8.63
CA ARG A 136 8.04 -3.65 -9.73
C ARG A 136 7.32 -4.99 -9.67
N VAL A 137 6.75 -5.41 -10.80
CA VAL A 137 6.26 -6.77 -11.00
C VAL A 137 7.10 -7.42 -12.09
N GLN A 138 7.46 -8.69 -11.91
CA GLN A 138 8.25 -9.42 -12.88
C GLN A 138 7.93 -10.92 -12.88
N SER A 139 7.72 -11.49 -14.06
CA SER A 139 7.54 -12.93 -14.19
C SER A 139 8.87 -13.67 -14.05
N LYS A 140 8.80 -14.95 -13.66
CA LYS A 140 9.84 -15.93 -13.96
C LYS A 140 9.96 -16.16 -15.48
N LEU A 141 11.09 -16.71 -15.90
CA LEU A 141 11.33 -17.18 -17.27
C LEU A 141 10.59 -18.49 -17.54
N LYS A 142 10.28 -18.73 -18.82
CA LYS A 142 9.71 -20.00 -19.32
C LYS A 142 8.39 -20.39 -18.62
N THR A 143 7.59 -19.38 -18.25
CA THR A 143 6.27 -19.58 -17.66
C THR A 143 5.21 -19.10 -18.65
N ASP A 144 4.41 -20.04 -19.17
CA ASP A 144 3.15 -19.72 -19.82
C ASP A 144 2.13 -19.41 -18.75
N THR A 145 1.81 -18.13 -18.58
CA THR A 145 0.83 -17.71 -17.57
C THR A 145 -0.01 -16.57 -18.08
N ASN A 146 -1.32 -16.80 -18.08
CA ASN A 146 -2.29 -15.72 -18.04
C ASN A 146 -2.47 -15.35 -16.58
N PHE A 147 -2.24 -14.09 -16.23
CA PHE A 147 -2.41 -13.65 -14.86
C PHE A 147 -3.01 -12.25 -14.80
N GLU A 148 -3.56 -11.96 -13.64
CA GLU A 148 -4.21 -10.70 -13.34
C GLU A 148 -3.54 -10.07 -12.14
N ILE A 149 -3.07 -8.85 -12.32
CA ILE A 149 -2.54 -8.03 -11.26
C ILE A 149 -3.67 -7.13 -10.76
N THR A 150 -3.91 -7.12 -9.45
CA THR A 150 -4.77 -6.11 -8.82
C THR A 150 -4.03 -5.38 -7.72
N PHE A 151 -4.20 -4.05 -7.67
CA PHE A 151 -3.78 -3.21 -6.57
C PHE A 151 -5.01 -2.57 -5.94
N ASN A 152 -5.19 -2.75 -4.64
CA ASN A 152 -6.24 -2.12 -3.85
C ASN A 152 -5.68 -1.64 -2.51
N THR A 153 -6.46 -0.87 -1.75
CA THR A 153 -6.09 -0.52 -0.38
C THR A 153 -7.22 -0.77 0.59
N LYS A 154 -6.85 -1.13 1.82
CA LYS A 154 -7.75 -1.19 2.97
C LYS A 154 -7.18 -0.38 4.14
N PRO A 155 -8.02 0.13 5.04
CA PRO A 155 -7.54 0.73 6.29
C PRO A 155 -6.79 -0.29 7.14
N VAL A 156 -5.76 0.18 7.85
CA VAL A 156 -4.99 -0.67 8.78
C VAL A 156 -5.77 -0.95 10.07
N PHE A 157 -6.68 -0.06 10.44
CA PHE A 157 -7.53 -0.17 11.62
C PHE A 157 -8.94 -0.63 11.24
N THR A 158 -9.56 -1.41 12.12
CA THR A 158 -11.00 -1.65 12.01
C THR A 158 -11.76 -0.36 12.32
N PHE A 159 -13.03 -0.27 11.91
CA PHE A 159 -13.84 0.89 12.24
C PHE A 159 -14.13 0.93 13.76
N PRO A 160 -13.91 2.06 14.46
CA PRO A 160 -13.91 2.10 15.93
C PRO A 160 -15.31 2.02 16.57
N VAL A 161 -16.37 2.25 15.79
CA VAL A 161 -17.77 2.14 16.23
C VAL A 161 -18.35 0.85 15.67
N ALA A 162 -18.85 -0.03 16.52
CA ALA A 162 -19.41 -1.31 16.10
C ALA A 162 -20.59 -1.10 15.13
N GLY A 163 -20.52 -1.73 13.95
CA GLY A 163 -21.52 -1.57 12.89
C GLY A 163 -21.52 -0.22 12.18
N GLY A 164 -20.58 0.67 12.51
CA GLY A 164 -20.44 1.98 11.86
C GLY A 164 -19.86 1.88 10.45
N LYS A 165 -20.10 2.93 9.66
CA LYS A 165 -19.67 3.08 8.27
C LYS A 165 -19.08 4.47 8.02
N ASN A 166 -18.40 4.63 6.88
CA ASN A 166 -17.82 5.91 6.47
C ASN A 166 -18.80 7.10 6.51
N ALA A 167 -20.08 6.85 6.20
CA ALA A 167 -21.12 7.88 6.18
C ALA A 167 -21.47 8.42 7.59
N ASP A 168 -21.07 7.71 8.65
CA ASP A 168 -21.28 8.15 10.04
C ASP A 168 -20.20 9.14 10.51
N ILE A 169 -19.14 9.35 9.70
CA ILE A 169 -18.13 10.38 9.96
C ILE A 169 -18.71 11.74 9.57
N GLY A 170 -19.08 12.54 10.56
CA GLY A 170 -19.78 13.82 10.36
C GLY A 170 -18.91 15.06 10.59
N SER A 171 -17.74 14.91 11.20
CA SER A 171 -16.75 16.00 11.28
C SER A 171 -15.35 15.47 11.10
N PHE A 172 -14.55 16.23 10.34
CA PHE A 172 -13.29 15.78 9.77
C PHE A 172 -12.09 16.47 10.40
N TRP A 173 -10.93 15.87 10.15
CA TRP A 173 -9.64 16.45 10.49
C TRP A 173 -9.49 17.84 9.88
N GLY A 174 -9.08 18.82 10.68
CA GLY A 174 -8.85 20.18 10.21
C GLY A 174 -10.06 21.10 10.28
N ASP A 175 -11.28 20.58 10.50
CA ASP A 175 -12.50 21.38 10.62
C ASP A 175 -12.32 22.51 11.65
N PRO A 176 -12.87 23.71 11.39
CA PRO A 176 -12.77 24.82 12.32
C PRO A 176 -13.48 24.48 13.63
N ARG A 177 -12.89 24.95 14.72
CA ARG A 177 -13.38 24.76 16.07
C ARG A 177 -13.21 26.05 16.88
N ASP A 178 -14.11 26.25 17.84
CA ASP A 178 -14.15 27.44 18.71
C ASP A 178 -14.14 28.76 17.89
N GLY A 179 -15.00 28.82 16.88
CA GLY A 179 -15.08 29.98 15.97
C GLY A 179 -13.86 30.13 15.03
N GLY A 180 -13.12 29.05 14.76
CA GLY A 180 -11.96 29.05 13.87
C GLY A 180 -10.61 29.21 14.57
N LYS A 181 -10.59 29.40 15.90
CA LYS A 181 -9.36 29.56 16.68
C LYS A 181 -8.52 28.29 16.77
N ARG A 182 -9.15 27.12 16.62
CA ARG A 182 -8.46 25.83 16.56
C ARG A 182 -8.97 24.97 15.42
N LYS A 183 -8.14 24.01 15.01
CA LYS A 183 -8.48 22.96 14.05
C LYS A 183 -8.81 21.67 14.76
N HIS A 184 -9.79 20.94 14.25
CA HIS A 184 -10.15 19.62 14.76
C HIS A 184 -8.99 18.62 14.59
N LYS A 185 -8.62 17.94 15.68
CA LYS A 185 -7.47 17.01 15.75
C LYS A 185 -7.90 15.53 15.79
N GLY A 186 -8.97 15.21 15.09
CA GLY A 186 -9.54 13.87 15.01
C GLY A 186 -10.63 13.82 13.96
N ILE A 187 -11.47 12.80 14.06
CA ILE A 187 -12.75 12.70 13.36
C ILE A 187 -13.85 12.42 14.39
N ASP A 188 -15.06 12.94 14.12
CA ASP A 188 -16.22 12.67 14.96
C ASP A 188 -17.16 11.70 14.22
N ILE A 189 -17.44 10.57 14.85
CA ILE A 189 -18.22 9.46 14.30
C ILE A 189 -19.52 9.36 15.08
N PHE A 190 -20.63 9.69 14.43
CA PHE A 190 -21.94 9.79 15.05
C PHE A 190 -22.61 8.42 15.14
N ALA A 191 -23.16 8.12 16.32
CA ALA A 191 -23.92 6.89 16.55
C ALA A 191 -24.82 7.08 17.76
N LYS A 192 -25.79 6.17 17.96
CA LYS A 192 -26.64 6.21 19.14
C LYS A 192 -25.78 6.12 20.41
N LYS A 193 -26.18 6.87 21.45
CA LYS A 193 -25.58 6.74 22.78
C LYS A 193 -25.71 5.27 23.23
N GLY A 194 -24.65 4.72 23.81
CA GLY A 194 -24.57 3.32 24.20
C GLY A 194 -24.07 2.37 23.10
N THR A 195 -23.93 2.82 21.84
CA THR A 195 -23.35 1.97 20.77
C THR A 195 -21.93 1.52 21.16
N PRO A 196 -21.59 0.23 21.01
CA PRO A 196 -20.26 -0.28 21.37
C PRO A 196 -19.12 0.39 20.61
N LEU A 197 -18.06 0.71 21.33
CA LEU A 197 -16.76 1.14 20.81
C LEU A 197 -15.77 0.00 20.91
N VAL A 198 -15.06 -0.27 19.82
CA VAL A 198 -14.12 -1.40 19.75
C VAL A 198 -12.67 -0.93 19.65
N ALA A 199 -11.75 -1.74 20.16
CA ALA A 199 -10.33 -1.54 19.94
C ALA A 199 -10.00 -1.70 18.44
N VAL A 200 -9.47 -0.64 17.83
CA VAL A 200 -9.16 -0.61 16.38
C VAL A 200 -8.00 -1.52 15.95
N SER A 201 -7.14 -1.90 16.90
CA SER A 201 -5.96 -2.74 16.73
C SER A 201 -5.67 -3.48 18.03
N ASP A 202 -4.82 -4.49 17.95
CA ASP A 202 -4.18 -5.05 19.15
C ASP A 202 -3.36 -3.94 19.80
N ALA A 203 -3.58 -3.73 21.10
CA ALA A 203 -3.02 -2.59 21.80
C ALA A 203 -2.99 -2.82 23.32
N ARG A 204 -2.27 -1.95 24.01
CA ARG A 204 -2.37 -1.83 25.47
C ARG A 204 -3.12 -0.57 25.85
N VAL A 205 -4.06 -0.67 26.77
CA VAL A 205 -4.75 0.49 27.34
C VAL A 205 -3.74 1.32 28.13
N SER A 206 -3.33 2.47 27.60
CA SER A 206 -2.33 3.31 28.25
C SER A 206 -2.93 4.18 29.34
N THR A 207 -4.19 4.61 29.20
CA THR A 207 -4.86 5.45 30.19
C THR A 207 -6.38 5.40 30.05
N VAL A 208 -7.08 5.42 31.18
CA VAL A 208 -8.54 5.60 31.28
C VAL A 208 -8.79 6.81 32.18
N ARG A 209 -9.54 7.82 31.71
CA ARG A 209 -9.84 9.03 32.52
C ARG A 209 -11.30 9.47 32.37
N ASN A 210 -11.76 10.28 33.31
CA ASN A 210 -13.02 11.02 33.25
C ASN A 210 -12.78 12.48 33.68
N ARG A 211 -12.16 13.28 32.80
CA ARG A 211 -11.83 14.69 33.09
C ARG A 211 -11.52 15.49 31.82
N GLY A 212 -11.55 16.81 31.94
CA GLY A 212 -11.20 17.73 30.86
C GLY A 212 -12.22 17.72 29.71
N LEU A 213 -11.83 18.31 28.57
CA LEU A 213 -12.73 18.49 27.42
C LEU A 213 -13.26 17.16 26.86
N GLY A 214 -12.46 16.09 26.89
CA GLY A 214 -12.84 14.77 26.40
C GLY A 214 -13.85 14.01 27.28
N GLY A 215 -14.10 14.45 28.51
CA GLY A 215 -14.96 13.73 29.45
C GLY A 215 -14.39 12.35 29.78
N LYS A 216 -15.20 11.31 29.59
CA LYS A 216 -14.74 9.91 29.67
C LYS A 216 -13.93 9.58 28.42
N GLN A 217 -12.70 9.15 28.63
CA GLN A 217 -11.73 8.91 27.56
C GLN A 217 -10.89 7.64 27.78
N ILE A 218 -10.59 6.94 26.70
CA ILE A 218 -9.68 5.79 26.67
C ILE A 218 -8.55 6.11 25.70
N TRP A 219 -7.32 5.84 26.13
CA TRP A 219 -6.14 5.87 25.29
C TRP A 219 -5.61 4.44 25.12
N LEU A 220 -5.38 4.04 23.87
CA LEU A 220 -4.72 2.80 23.51
C LEU A 220 -3.33 3.10 22.97
N HIS A 221 -2.38 2.22 23.20
CA HIS A 221 -1.04 2.25 22.62
C HIS A 221 -0.86 1.04 21.70
N ASP A 222 -0.79 1.30 20.40
CA ASP A 222 -0.39 0.32 19.38
C ASP A 222 1.14 0.31 19.30
N ALA A 223 1.76 -0.71 19.91
CA ALA A 223 3.20 -0.85 19.97
C ALA A 223 3.83 -1.14 18.59
N LYS A 224 3.12 -1.87 17.71
CA LYS A 224 3.60 -2.20 16.36
C LYS A 224 3.81 -0.91 15.55
N ARG A 225 2.83 -0.02 15.59
CA ARG A 225 2.82 1.23 14.79
C ARG A 225 3.38 2.43 15.54
N LYS A 226 3.64 2.30 16.84
CA LYS A 226 4.05 3.37 17.75
C LYS A 226 3.05 4.53 17.77
N LEU A 227 1.76 4.18 17.80
CA LEU A 227 0.65 5.13 17.78
C LEU A 227 -0.12 5.12 19.10
N ASN A 228 -0.54 6.31 19.53
CA ASN A 228 -1.49 6.48 20.61
C ASN A 228 -2.87 6.81 20.01
N ILE A 229 -3.86 6.00 20.35
CA ILE A 229 -5.21 6.08 19.79
C ILE A 229 -6.13 6.59 20.88
N TYR A 230 -6.89 7.63 20.57
CA TYR A 230 -7.71 8.37 21.52
C TYR A 230 -9.19 8.20 21.21
N TYR A 231 -9.95 7.78 22.22
CA TYR A 231 -11.40 7.72 22.21
C TYR A 231 -11.93 8.66 23.27
N ALA A 232 -12.82 9.58 22.90
CA ALA A 232 -13.39 10.56 23.82
C ALA A 232 -14.91 10.71 23.67
N HIS A 233 -15.48 11.40 24.65
CA HIS A 233 -16.92 11.62 24.83
C HIS A 233 -17.69 10.35 25.19
N LEU A 234 -17.03 9.32 25.72
CA LEU A 234 -17.64 8.02 26.02
C LEU A 234 -18.79 8.16 27.03
N ASP A 235 -19.75 7.24 26.96
CA ASP A 235 -20.76 7.07 28.02
C ASP A 235 -20.26 6.11 29.11
N SER A 236 -19.71 4.96 28.69
CA SER A 236 -19.11 3.95 29.57
C SER A 236 -17.72 3.52 29.11
N GLN A 237 -16.88 3.09 30.05
CA GLN A 237 -15.52 2.58 29.83
C GLN A 237 -15.44 1.19 30.46
N TYR A 238 -15.09 0.17 29.67
CA TYR A 238 -15.13 -1.25 30.09
C TYR A 238 -13.74 -1.86 30.30
N VAL A 239 -12.70 -1.04 30.24
CA VAL A 239 -11.31 -1.47 30.35
C VAL A 239 -10.58 -0.70 31.44
N ASN A 240 -9.50 -1.29 31.93
CA ASN A 240 -8.62 -0.71 32.93
C ASN A 240 -7.28 -0.31 32.33
N GLN A 241 -6.61 0.68 32.94
CA GLN A 241 -5.25 1.05 32.56
C GLN A 241 -4.32 -0.17 32.68
N GLY A 242 -3.52 -0.41 31.64
CA GLY A 242 -2.57 -1.52 31.56
C GLY A 242 -3.13 -2.82 30.96
N GLN A 243 -4.44 -2.90 30.75
CA GLN A 243 -5.08 -4.05 30.09
C GLN A 243 -4.62 -4.19 28.64
N ALA A 244 -4.33 -5.42 28.22
CA ALA A 244 -4.19 -5.74 26.80
C ALA A 244 -5.57 -5.91 26.17
N VAL A 245 -5.76 -5.37 24.97
CA VAL A 245 -6.98 -5.51 24.18
C VAL A 245 -6.61 -5.97 22.78
N PHE A 246 -7.43 -6.83 22.21
CA PHE A 246 -7.31 -7.29 20.84
C PHE A 246 -8.22 -6.47 19.94
N ARG A 247 -7.87 -6.39 18.66
CA ARG A 247 -8.71 -5.77 17.64
C ARG A 247 -10.13 -6.34 17.72
N GLY A 248 -11.12 -5.47 17.87
CA GLY A 248 -12.54 -5.83 17.94
C GLY A 248 -13.09 -5.94 19.36
N ASP A 249 -12.26 -6.01 20.40
CA ASP A 249 -12.72 -6.02 21.79
C ASP A 249 -13.54 -4.75 22.09
N THR A 250 -14.68 -4.91 22.75
CA THR A 250 -15.48 -3.75 23.17
C THR A 250 -14.81 -3.08 24.37
N ILE A 251 -14.43 -1.81 24.22
CA ILE A 251 -13.69 -1.05 25.24
C ILE A 251 -14.55 -0.03 25.97
N GLY A 252 -15.74 0.27 25.46
CA GLY A 252 -16.66 1.24 26.02
C GLY A 252 -17.83 1.50 25.08
N THR A 253 -18.53 2.62 25.30
CA THR A 253 -19.70 2.98 24.49
C THR A 253 -19.71 4.45 24.10
N VAL A 254 -20.33 4.73 22.95
CA VAL A 254 -20.57 6.07 22.42
C VAL A 254 -21.38 6.88 23.43
N GLY A 255 -21.00 8.15 23.61
CA GLY A 255 -21.69 9.06 24.50
C GLY A 255 -21.60 10.49 24.01
N ASN A 256 -21.69 11.40 24.98
CA ASN A 256 -21.53 12.84 24.78
C ASN A 256 -20.92 13.50 26.03
N THR A 257 -20.06 12.80 26.78
CA THR A 257 -19.47 13.39 28.00
C THR A 257 -18.42 14.46 27.68
N GLY A 258 -18.06 15.28 28.67
CA GLY A 258 -17.12 16.39 28.47
C GLY A 258 -17.78 17.59 27.79
N ASN A 259 -17.08 18.26 26.87
CA ASN A 259 -17.60 19.42 26.16
C ASN A 259 -18.62 19.07 25.06
N ALA A 260 -18.80 17.77 24.75
CA ALA A 260 -19.81 17.28 23.82
C ALA A 260 -21.23 17.19 24.41
N ARG A 261 -21.45 17.53 25.69
CA ARG A 261 -22.71 17.29 26.41
C ARG A 261 -23.96 17.88 25.74
N THR A 262 -23.81 18.96 24.98
CA THR A 262 -24.89 19.64 24.28
C THR A 262 -24.95 19.32 22.79
N THR A 263 -24.19 18.33 22.31
CA THR A 263 -24.19 17.91 20.90
C THR A 263 -24.76 16.49 20.76
N PRO A 264 -25.15 16.07 19.54
CA PRO A 264 -25.56 14.69 19.30
C PRO A 264 -24.44 13.71 19.72
N PRO A 265 -24.79 12.53 20.28
CA PRO A 265 -23.81 11.53 20.69
C PRO A 265 -22.89 11.10 19.54
N HIS A 266 -21.59 11.05 19.83
CA HIS A 266 -20.55 10.68 18.88
C HIS A 266 -19.30 10.18 19.60
N LEU A 267 -18.47 9.45 18.87
CA LEU A 267 -17.08 9.20 19.24
C LEU A 267 -16.22 10.31 18.64
N HIS A 268 -15.45 11.00 19.47
CA HIS A 268 -14.26 11.70 18.98
C HIS A 268 -13.10 10.71 18.92
N PHE A 269 -12.60 10.45 17.71
CA PHE A 269 -11.52 9.50 17.44
C PHE A 269 -10.27 10.23 16.95
N GLY A 270 -9.15 10.07 17.65
CA GLY A 270 -7.88 10.70 17.34
C GLY A 270 -6.73 9.70 17.29
N ILE A 271 -5.70 10.02 16.49
CA ILE A 271 -4.45 9.26 16.44
C ILE A 271 -3.29 10.23 16.64
N TYR A 272 -2.34 9.82 17.47
CA TYR A 272 -1.21 10.65 17.88
C TYR A 272 0.10 9.85 17.76
N LYS A 273 1.10 10.48 17.15
CA LYS A 273 2.48 9.99 17.20
C LYS A 273 3.19 10.61 18.39
N SER A 274 4.05 9.82 19.05
CA SER A 274 4.97 10.35 20.04
C SER A 274 5.78 11.49 19.42
N PHE A 275 5.89 12.62 20.12
CA PHE A 275 6.66 13.82 19.72
C PHE A 275 6.18 14.59 18.49
N SER A 276 5.35 14.02 17.60
CA SER A 276 4.80 14.73 16.41
C SER A 276 3.35 15.20 16.58
N GLY A 277 2.67 14.77 17.65
CA GLY A 277 1.30 15.16 17.95
C GLY A 277 0.25 14.41 17.11
N ALA A 278 -0.92 15.04 16.96
CA ALA A 278 -2.06 14.43 16.28
C ALA A 278 -1.82 14.31 14.77
N ILE A 279 -2.31 13.23 14.17
CA ILE A 279 -2.33 12.98 12.72
C ILE A 279 -3.76 12.70 12.25
N ASN A 280 -4.02 12.87 10.94
CA ASN A 280 -5.33 12.62 10.37
C ASN A 280 -5.72 11.14 10.53
N PRO A 281 -6.78 10.81 11.29
CA PRO A 281 -7.16 9.42 11.52
C PRO A 281 -8.02 8.85 10.39
N LEU A 282 -8.48 9.68 9.45
CA LEU A 282 -9.41 9.26 8.40
C LEU A 282 -8.83 8.12 7.55
N ASP A 283 -7.56 8.21 7.16
CA ASP A 283 -6.92 7.18 6.33
C ASP A 283 -6.74 5.85 7.07
N PHE A 284 -6.70 5.87 8.40
CA PHE A 284 -6.53 4.67 9.20
C PHE A 284 -7.80 3.82 9.27
N VAL A 285 -8.99 4.43 9.16
CA VAL A 285 -10.28 3.74 9.38
C VAL A 285 -11.23 3.77 8.19
N LYS A 286 -11.03 4.70 7.23
CA LYS A 286 -11.91 4.83 6.06
C LYS A 286 -11.76 3.63 5.13
N VAL A 287 -12.84 2.89 4.94
CA VAL A 287 -12.92 1.77 4.01
C VAL A 287 -13.11 2.31 2.59
N ALA A 288 -12.29 1.89 1.63
CA ALA A 288 -12.51 2.25 0.23
C ALA A 288 -13.55 1.29 -0.38
N THR A 289 -14.72 1.79 -0.76
CA THR A 289 -15.67 1.03 -1.60
C THR A 289 -15.30 1.27 -3.05
N LEU A 290 -14.31 0.53 -3.55
CA LEU A 290 -13.91 0.63 -4.94
C LEU A 290 -14.11 -0.71 -5.62
N LYS A 291 -14.82 -0.70 -6.75
CA LYS A 291 -15.05 -1.88 -7.59
C LYS A 291 -14.10 -1.82 -8.78
N PHE A 292 -13.50 -2.94 -9.14
CA PHE A 292 -12.82 -3.08 -10.42
C PHE A 292 -13.86 -3.02 -11.54
N THR A 293 -13.53 -2.37 -12.64
CA THR A 293 -14.28 -2.51 -13.88
C THR A 293 -13.69 -3.71 -14.62
N GLU A 294 -14.53 -4.68 -14.99
CA GLU A 294 -14.04 -5.84 -15.75
C GLU A 294 -13.50 -5.42 -17.13
N PRO A 295 -12.42 -6.04 -17.63
CA PRO A 295 -11.88 -5.73 -18.94
C PRO A 295 -12.90 -6.06 -20.02
N THR A 296 -13.14 -5.13 -20.95
CA THR A 296 -13.88 -5.43 -22.19
C THR A 296 -13.02 -5.25 -23.44
N ALA A 297 -11.73 -4.92 -23.27
CA ALA A 297 -10.75 -5.01 -24.34
C ALA A 297 -10.37 -6.49 -24.61
N PRO A 298 -10.17 -6.86 -25.90
CA PRO A 298 -9.65 -8.18 -26.26
C PRO A 298 -8.34 -8.47 -25.55
N SER A 299 -8.17 -9.69 -25.05
CA SER A 299 -6.91 -10.09 -24.46
C SER A 299 -5.85 -10.25 -25.56
N LEU A 300 -4.73 -9.55 -25.42
CA LEU A 300 -3.59 -9.60 -26.32
C LEU A 300 -2.39 -10.21 -25.60
N VAL A 301 -1.59 -10.99 -26.33
CA VAL A 301 -0.32 -11.53 -25.81
C VAL A 301 0.64 -10.36 -25.57
N ALA A 302 1.12 -10.25 -24.34
CA ALA A 302 2.16 -9.32 -23.95
C ALA A 302 3.41 -9.57 -24.79
N GLY A 303 4.00 -8.48 -25.25
CA GLY A 303 5.10 -8.48 -26.18
C GLY A 303 4.72 -8.49 -27.65
N SER A 304 3.45 -8.73 -28.00
CA SER A 304 2.99 -8.59 -29.38
C SER A 304 3.12 -7.14 -29.87
N ILE A 305 3.55 -6.99 -31.12
CA ILE A 305 3.61 -5.69 -31.78
C ILE A 305 2.28 -5.44 -32.49
N LYS A 306 1.73 -4.24 -32.31
CA LYS A 306 0.52 -3.75 -32.96
C LYS A 306 0.80 -2.40 -33.61
N GLU A 307 -0.13 -1.99 -34.46
CA GLU A 307 -0.05 -0.73 -35.21
C GLU A 307 -1.24 0.15 -34.86
N ILE A 308 -0.99 1.46 -34.77
CA ILE A 308 -2.02 2.47 -34.58
C ILE A 308 -2.93 2.55 -35.82
N SER A 309 -4.24 2.39 -35.62
CA SER A 309 -5.23 2.37 -36.70
C SER A 309 -5.64 3.77 -37.16
N ASN A 310 -5.55 4.75 -36.26
CA ASN A 310 -6.12 6.08 -36.45
C ASN A 310 -5.05 7.11 -36.84
N VAL A 311 -5.44 8.11 -37.64
CA VAL A 311 -4.56 9.23 -38.03
C VAL A 311 -3.92 9.89 -36.81
N LYS A 312 -4.67 9.99 -35.71
CA LYS A 312 -4.20 10.53 -34.44
C LYS A 312 -4.64 9.62 -33.29
N ALA A 313 -3.68 9.20 -32.46
CA ALA A 313 -3.93 8.42 -31.25
C ALA A 313 -3.33 9.12 -30.03
N ASN A 314 -4.21 9.57 -29.12
CA ASN A 314 -3.78 10.18 -27.87
C ASN A 314 -3.25 9.11 -26.91
N PHE A 315 -1.94 9.09 -26.72
CA PHE A 315 -1.23 8.20 -25.80
C PHE A 315 -1.17 8.84 -24.42
N ARG A 316 -1.73 8.15 -23.41
CA ARG A 316 -2.05 8.75 -22.10
C ARG A 316 -1.26 8.15 -20.96
N ALA A 317 -1.11 8.91 -19.88
CA ALA A 317 -0.38 8.48 -18.69
C ALA A 317 -1.09 7.36 -17.89
N SER A 318 -2.42 7.26 -18.00
CA SER A 318 -3.26 6.33 -17.24
C SER A 318 -4.52 5.95 -18.06
N PRO A 319 -5.23 4.84 -17.76
CA PRO A 319 -6.29 4.26 -18.60
C PRO A 319 -7.63 5.00 -18.50
N HIS A 320 -7.63 6.31 -18.78
CA HIS A 320 -8.83 7.14 -18.75
C HIS A 320 -8.72 8.32 -19.72
N SER A 321 -9.83 8.66 -20.38
CA SER A 321 -9.87 9.67 -21.46
C SER A 321 -9.62 11.11 -20.99
N LYS A 322 -9.80 11.40 -19.69
CA LYS A 322 -9.53 12.72 -19.08
C LYS A 322 -8.10 12.91 -18.60
N ASN A 323 -7.26 11.88 -18.62
CA ASN A 323 -5.89 11.98 -18.11
C ASN A 323 -4.94 12.62 -19.14
N SER A 324 -3.80 13.10 -18.66
CA SER A 324 -2.81 13.80 -19.47
C SER A 324 -2.37 12.97 -20.68
N ILE A 325 -2.29 13.66 -21.82
CA ILE A 325 -1.71 13.11 -23.04
C ILE A 325 -0.20 13.23 -22.88
N VAL A 326 0.49 12.08 -22.88
CA VAL A 326 1.95 12.00 -22.81
C VAL A 326 2.54 12.30 -24.19
N GLN A 327 1.93 11.74 -25.24
CA GLN A 327 2.29 12.01 -26.63
C GLN A 327 1.12 11.72 -27.56
N VAL A 328 1.29 12.10 -28.83
CA VAL A 328 0.32 11.82 -29.88
C VAL A 328 1.00 10.93 -30.91
N LEU A 329 0.49 9.71 -31.07
CA LEU A 329 0.95 8.75 -32.07
C LEU A 329 0.15 8.91 -33.37
N GLN A 330 0.76 8.54 -34.48
CA GLN A 330 0.21 8.59 -35.82
C GLN A 330 -0.17 7.20 -36.32
N LYS A 331 -1.01 7.15 -37.36
CA LYS A 331 -1.32 5.90 -38.07
C LYS A 331 -0.02 5.30 -38.62
N GLY A 332 0.18 4.00 -38.43
CA GLY A 332 1.42 3.33 -38.85
C GLY A 332 2.44 3.13 -37.72
N ASP A 333 2.34 3.91 -36.64
CA ASP A 333 3.26 3.77 -35.52
C ASP A 333 3.10 2.38 -34.88
N GLN A 334 4.23 1.75 -34.59
CA GLN A 334 4.28 0.45 -33.94
C GLN A 334 4.36 0.59 -32.42
N ILE A 335 3.66 -0.28 -31.73
CA ILE A 335 3.61 -0.33 -30.27
C ILE A 335 3.65 -1.78 -29.79
N LYS A 336 4.32 -2.01 -28.67
CA LYS A 336 4.40 -3.31 -28.01
C LYS A 336 3.35 -3.38 -26.90
N ILE A 337 2.51 -4.40 -26.92
CA ILE A 337 1.52 -4.63 -25.85
C ILE A 337 2.22 -5.08 -24.58
N ILE A 338 1.85 -4.51 -23.43
CA ILE A 338 2.30 -4.96 -22.11
C ILE A 338 1.14 -5.66 -21.38
N GLY A 339 -0.06 -5.06 -21.40
CA GLY A 339 -1.22 -5.60 -20.70
C GLY A 339 -2.52 -4.88 -21.06
N VAL A 340 -3.59 -5.26 -20.38
CA VAL A 340 -4.94 -4.76 -20.62
C VAL A 340 -5.58 -4.31 -19.32
N SER A 341 -6.11 -3.08 -19.28
CA SER A 341 -6.87 -2.53 -18.16
C SER A 341 -8.19 -1.93 -18.67
N GLY A 342 -9.32 -2.59 -18.39
CA GLY A 342 -10.62 -2.14 -18.87
C GLY A 342 -10.71 -2.16 -20.41
N ASP A 343 -10.86 -0.97 -20.99
CA ASP A 343 -10.87 -0.72 -22.44
C ASP A 343 -9.54 -0.17 -22.97
N TRP A 344 -8.50 -0.20 -22.15
CA TRP A 344 -7.21 0.40 -22.46
C TRP A 344 -6.14 -0.68 -22.53
N TYR A 345 -5.31 -0.58 -23.55
CA TYR A 345 -4.06 -1.31 -23.61
C TYR A 345 -2.98 -0.51 -22.91
N HIS A 346 -2.26 -1.15 -21.99
CA HIS A 346 -0.96 -0.69 -21.52
C HIS A 346 0.07 -1.13 -22.55
N VAL A 347 0.79 -0.17 -23.12
CA VAL A 347 1.67 -0.40 -24.27
C VAL A 347 2.95 0.41 -24.15
N ARG A 348 3.96 0.02 -24.91
CA ARG A 348 5.25 0.71 -25.03
C ARG A 348 5.52 1.07 -26.48
N THR A 349 6.00 2.27 -26.75
CA THR A 349 6.44 2.66 -28.09
C THR A 349 7.81 2.10 -28.44
N VAL A 350 8.22 2.18 -29.70
CA VAL A 350 9.54 1.71 -30.15
C VAL A 350 10.67 2.47 -29.44
N GLU A 351 10.45 3.75 -29.12
CA GLU A 351 11.38 4.61 -28.38
C GLU A 351 11.44 4.29 -26.87
N GLY A 352 10.59 3.35 -26.41
CA GLY A 352 10.63 2.86 -25.04
C GLY A 352 9.69 3.56 -24.06
N THR A 353 8.83 4.48 -24.51
CA THR A 353 7.89 5.18 -23.62
C THR A 353 6.67 4.31 -23.34
N ALA A 354 6.34 4.02 -22.06
CA ALA A 354 5.10 3.35 -21.68
C ALA A 354 3.93 4.30 -21.41
N GLY A 355 2.72 3.78 -21.60
CA GLY A 355 1.47 4.51 -21.41
C GLY A 355 0.27 3.72 -21.91
N TYR A 356 -0.84 4.42 -22.11
CA TYR A 356 -2.13 3.81 -22.41
C TYR A 356 -2.73 4.29 -23.72
N LEU A 357 -3.30 3.34 -24.45
CA LEU A 357 -4.11 3.58 -25.64
C LEU A 357 -5.47 2.91 -25.48
N HIS A 358 -6.52 3.64 -25.83
CA HIS A 358 -7.86 3.06 -25.85
C HIS A 358 -7.95 2.00 -26.97
N LYS A 359 -8.68 0.91 -26.73
CA LYS A 359 -8.78 -0.24 -27.65
C LYS A 359 -9.25 0.12 -29.06
N SER A 360 -9.99 1.24 -29.20
CA SER A 360 -10.47 1.75 -30.50
C SER A 360 -9.39 2.40 -31.36
N LEU A 361 -8.18 2.62 -30.85
CA LEU A 361 -7.08 3.30 -31.53
C LEU A 361 -6.04 2.34 -32.13
N ILE A 362 -6.22 1.04 -31.91
CA ILE A 362 -5.29 -0.01 -32.31
C ILE A 362 -6.02 -0.92 -33.30
N ASN A 363 -5.30 -1.37 -34.34
CA ASN A 363 -5.84 -2.33 -35.30
C ASN A 363 -6.37 -3.58 -34.57
N LYS A 364 -7.58 -4.02 -34.95
CA LYS A 364 -8.18 -5.25 -34.40
C LYS A 364 -7.31 -6.45 -34.76
N VAL A 365 -7.31 -7.46 -33.88
CA VAL A 365 -6.77 -8.79 -34.21
C VAL A 365 -7.63 -9.34 -35.36
N THR A 366 -7.03 -9.54 -36.53
CA THR A 366 -7.59 -10.41 -37.57
C THR A 366 -7.45 -11.86 -37.18
#